data_AF-A0A9Q3ECJ1-F1
#
_entry.id   AF-A0A9Q3ECJ1-F1
#
_cell.length_a   1.000
_cell.length_b   1.000
_cell.length_c   1.000
_cell.angle_alpha   90.00
_cell.angle_beta   90.00
_cell.angle_gamma   90.00
#
_symmetry.space_group_name_H-M   'P 1'
#
loop_
_entity.id
_entity.type
_entity.pdbx_description
1 polymer ?
#
loop_
_entity_poly.entity_id
_entity_poly.type
_entity_poly.pdbx_seq_one_letter_code
_entity_poly.pdbx_strand_id
1 'polypeptide(L)'
;MDWVTGLPPGGDRSYNAFLVIFDRFSKTPIFLPCHRDDTAMDTDLLICNRVISWTGIFTNIISDRDPKFTSPLWTNIHQLFGTNLSFSKAYHPQTDGLAERMIQALQDMVRRFCAYGLEFKDCHGLTHDWCTLLPELEL
;
A
#
# COMPACT_ATOMS: atom_id res chain seq x y z
N MET A 1 0.00 -6.31 3.38
CA MET A 1 0.21 -4.85 3.35
C MET A 1 1.70 -4.61 3.41
N ASP A 2 2.20 -3.72 2.57
CA ASP A 2 3.64 -3.42 2.52
C ASP A 2 3.87 -1.97 2.08
N TRP A 3 4.96 -1.37 2.55
CA TRP A 3 5.32 0.02 2.25
C TRP A 3 6.34 0.11 1.12
N VAL A 4 6.10 1.03 0.19
CA VAL A 4 7.11 1.47 -0.76
C VAL A 4 7.50 2.88 -0.40
N THR A 5 8.79 3.09 -0.14
CA THR A 5 9.34 4.38 0.28
C THR A 5 10.52 4.77 -0.60
N GLY A 6 10.95 6.04 -0.48
CA GLY A 6 12.11 6.56 -1.23
C GLY A 6 11.80 6.87 -2.68
N LEU A 7 10.54 7.15 -2.99
CA LEU A 7 10.11 7.59 -4.33
C LEU A 7 10.35 9.10 -4.49
N PRO A 8 10.57 9.59 -5.72
CA PRO A 8 10.56 11.02 -5.98
C PRO A 8 9.19 11.61 -5.58
N PRO A 9 9.13 12.88 -5.16
CA PRO A 9 7.87 13.56 -4.89
C PRO A 9 6.91 13.47 -6.08
N GLY A 10 5.71 12.92 -5.87
CA GLY A 10 4.67 12.73 -6.89
C GLY A 10 3.33 13.37 -6.49
N GLY A 11 2.53 13.71 -7.49
CA GLY A 11 1.25 14.38 -7.36
C GLY A 11 1.29 15.77 -6.71
N ASP A 12 0.13 16.42 -6.62
CA ASP A 12 -0.02 17.78 -6.07
C ASP A 12 0.39 17.89 -4.60
N ARG A 13 0.40 16.77 -3.88
CA ARG A 13 0.70 16.69 -2.43
C ARG A 13 2.14 16.25 -2.13
N SER A 14 2.99 16.13 -3.16
CA SER A 14 4.40 15.73 -3.01
C SER A 14 4.56 14.43 -2.20
N TYR A 15 3.75 13.41 -2.52
CA TYR A 15 3.87 12.10 -1.90
C TYR A 15 5.22 11.49 -2.22
N ASN A 16 5.83 10.78 -1.28
CA ASN A 16 7.16 10.16 -1.44
C ASN A 16 7.19 8.67 -1.04
N ALA A 17 6.02 8.13 -0.73
CA ALA A 17 5.80 6.74 -0.39
C ALA A 17 4.37 6.34 -0.78
N PHE A 18 4.09 5.03 -0.80
CA PHE A 18 2.73 4.53 -0.82
C PHE A 18 2.61 3.23 -0.02
N LEU A 19 1.41 3.00 0.52
CA LEU A 19 1.02 1.70 1.06
C LEU A 19 0.37 0.87 -0.04
N VAL A 20 0.82 -0.36 -0.22
CA VAL A 20 0.11 -1.34 -1.06
C VAL A 20 -0.62 -2.36 -0.20
N ILE A 21 -1.91 -2.50 -0.48
CA ILE A 21 -2.80 -3.48 0.13
C ILE A 21 -3.26 -4.41 -0.97
N PHE A 22 -3.01 -5.71 -0.82
CA PHE A 22 -3.47 -6.70 -1.78
C PHE A 22 -4.62 -7.48 -1.15
N ASP A 23 -5.83 -7.34 -1.70
CA ASP A 23 -6.94 -8.18 -1.27
C ASP A 23 -6.79 -9.58 -1.86
N ARG A 24 -6.62 -10.58 -0.98
CA ARG A 24 -6.44 -11.96 -1.38
C ARG A 24 -7.70 -12.57 -1.98
N PHE A 25 -8.89 -12.02 -1.71
CA PHE A 25 -10.14 -12.53 -2.26
C PHE A 25 -10.37 -12.04 -3.68
N SER A 26 -10.46 -10.73 -3.89
CA SER A 26 -10.65 -10.12 -5.22
C SER A 26 -9.43 -10.21 -6.13
N LYS A 27 -8.23 -10.41 -5.55
CA LYS A 27 -6.93 -10.32 -6.24
C LYS A 27 -6.60 -8.90 -6.74
N THR A 28 -7.29 -7.90 -6.19
CA THR A 28 -7.09 -6.50 -6.56
C THR A 28 -6.06 -5.84 -5.63
N PRO A 29 -5.03 -5.18 -6.18
CA PRO A 29 -4.17 -4.29 -5.42
C PRO A 29 -4.88 -2.95 -5.18
N ILE A 30 -4.61 -2.35 -4.03
CA ILE A 30 -5.06 -1.01 -3.65
C ILE A 30 -3.80 -0.24 -3.26
N PHE A 31 -3.63 0.94 -3.84
CA PHE A 31 -2.49 1.81 -3.59
C PHE A 31 -2.94 3.08 -2.88
N LEU A 32 -2.27 3.38 -1.77
CA LEU A 32 -2.54 4.58 -0.99
C LEU A 32 -1.29 5.46 -0.98
N PRO A 33 -1.22 6.49 -1.84
CA PRO A 33 -0.15 7.48 -1.81
C PRO A 33 -0.10 8.16 -0.44
N CYS A 34 1.11 8.28 0.10
CA CYS A 34 1.34 8.72 1.47
C CYS A 34 2.73 9.37 1.62
N HIS A 35 3.06 9.77 2.84
CA HIS A 35 4.41 10.23 3.15
C HIS A 35 5.15 9.17 3.97
N ARG A 36 6.46 9.06 3.76
CA ARG A 36 7.32 8.13 4.49
C ARG A 36 7.22 8.34 6.00
N ASP A 37 7.12 9.61 6.39
CA ASP A 37 7.15 10.05 7.78
C ASP A 37 5.73 10.12 8.40
N ASP A 38 4.71 9.60 7.72
CA ASP A 38 3.35 9.47 8.25
C ASP A 38 3.36 8.66 9.54
N THR A 39 2.59 9.11 10.52
CA THR A 39 2.46 8.41 11.81
C THR A 39 1.57 7.17 11.68
N ALA A 40 1.54 6.35 12.73
CA ALA A 40 0.56 5.27 12.83
C ALA A 40 -0.89 5.81 12.75
N MET A 41 -1.16 6.97 13.35
CA MET A 41 -2.48 7.60 13.31
C MET A 41 -2.86 8.04 11.90
N ASP A 42 -1.93 8.66 11.17
CA ASP A 42 -2.16 9.06 9.78
C ASP A 42 -2.44 7.83 8.90
N THR A 43 -1.70 6.74 9.14
CA THR A 43 -1.90 5.45 8.46
C THR A 43 -3.29 4.86 8.75
N ASP A 44 -3.68 4.79 10.02
CA ASP A 44 -5.00 4.27 10.44
C ASP A 44 -6.13 5.06 9.79
N LEU A 45 -6.04 6.40 9.82
CA LEU A 45 -7.02 7.29 9.20
C LEU A 45 -7.06 7.12 7.69
N LEU A 46 -5.90 6.97 7.04
CA LEU A 46 -5.81 6.75 5.60
C LEU A 46 -6.54 5.47 5.20
N ILE A 47 -6.28 4.35 5.89
CA ILE A 47 -6.91 3.05 5.60
C ILE A 47 -8.41 3.08 5.93
N CYS A 48 -8.80 3.67 7.06
CA CYS A 48 -10.21 3.79 7.42
C CYS A 48 -11.01 4.57 6.36
N ASN A 49 -10.48 5.72 5.93
CA ASN A 49 -11.16 6.60 4.98
C ASN A 49 -11.14 6.08 3.56
N ARG A 50 -10.03 5.49 3.11
CA ARG A 50 -9.83 5.11 1.70
C ARG A 50 -10.11 3.65 1.42
N VAL A 51 -10.13 2.78 2.43
CA VAL A 51 -10.29 1.33 2.22
C VAL A 51 -11.50 0.78 2.93
N ILE A 52 -11.54 0.88 4.26
CA ILE A 52 -12.62 0.30 5.06
C ILE A 52 -13.98 0.91 4.68
N SER A 53 -14.01 2.19 4.31
CA SER A 53 -15.22 2.88 3.85
C SER A 53 -15.90 2.23 2.64
N TRP A 54 -15.15 1.55 1.76
CA TRP A 54 -15.71 0.91 0.56
C TRP A 54 -15.65 -0.62 0.59
N THR A 55 -14.60 -1.22 1.16
CA THR A 55 -14.47 -2.69 1.28
C THR A 55 -15.21 -3.26 2.47
N GLY A 56 -15.47 -2.43 3.49
CA GLY A 56 -15.78 -2.90 4.84
C GLY A 56 -14.54 -3.34 5.62
N ILE A 57 -14.76 -3.91 6.79
CA ILE A 57 -13.72 -4.30 7.74
C ILE A 57 -13.00 -5.58 7.30
N PHE A 58 -11.66 -5.58 7.38
CA PHE A 58 -10.86 -6.77 7.10
C PHE A 58 -11.03 -7.84 8.18
N THR A 59 -11.12 -9.10 7.77
CA THR A 59 -11.12 -10.25 8.71
C THR A 59 -9.71 -10.60 9.20
N ASN A 60 -8.70 -10.48 8.33
CA ASN A 60 -7.31 -10.75 8.65
C ASN A 60 -6.40 -9.81 7.85
N ILE A 61 -5.47 -9.15 8.53
CA ILE A 61 -4.41 -8.34 7.91
C ILE A 61 -3.09 -9.04 8.13
N ILE A 62 -2.36 -9.23 7.02
CA ILE A 62 -0.97 -9.68 7.04
C ILE A 62 -0.09 -8.51 6.61
N SER A 63 0.81 -8.10 7.48
CA SER A 63 1.78 -7.02 7.23
C SER A 63 3.18 -7.45 7.65
N ASP A 64 4.19 -6.68 7.26
CA ASP A 64 5.51 -6.77 7.88
C ASP A 64 5.47 -6.20 9.31
N ARG A 65 6.66 -6.09 9.93
CA ARG A 65 6.83 -5.54 11.29
C ARG A 65 7.18 -4.06 11.28
N ASP A 66 6.70 -3.30 10.28
CA ASP A 66 6.85 -1.86 10.29
C ASP A 66 6.25 -1.27 11.60
N PRO A 67 6.94 -0.33 12.28
CA PRO A 67 6.48 0.23 13.53
C PRO A 67 5.04 0.77 13.50
N LYS A 68 4.56 1.22 12.34
CA LYS A 68 3.19 1.71 12.16
C LYS A 68 2.17 0.59 12.39
N PHE A 69 2.42 -0.62 11.88
CA PHE A 69 1.55 -1.79 12.03
C PHE A 69 1.71 -2.51 13.38
N THR A 70 2.82 -2.28 14.10
CA THR A 70 3.01 -2.84 15.44
C THR A 70 2.68 -1.85 16.56
N SER A 71 2.22 -0.65 16.21
CA SER A 71 1.93 0.40 17.19
C SER A 71 0.72 0.02 18.06
N PRO A 72 0.68 0.47 19.32
CA PRO A 72 -0.49 0.24 20.19
C PRO A 72 -1.80 0.79 19.60
N LEU A 73 -1.72 1.90 18.86
CA LEU A 73 -2.88 2.51 18.22
C LEU A 73 -3.47 1.57 17.16
N TRP A 74 -2.63 1.12 16.22
CA TRP A 74 -3.00 0.17 15.19
C TRP A 74 -3.60 -1.12 15.77
N THR A 75 -2.92 -1.71 16.75
CA THR A 75 -3.37 -2.97 17.37
C THR A 75 -4.72 -2.79 18.07
N ASN A 76 -4.94 -1.68 18.76
CA ASN A 76 -6.17 -1.45 19.49
C ASN A 76 -7.34 -1.16 18.53
N ILE A 77 -7.13 -0.36 17.49
CA ILE A 77 -8.17 -0.05 16.48
C ILE A 77 -8.61 -1.33 15.77
N HIS A 78 -7.68 -2.15 15.32
CA HIS A 78 -8.02 -3.37 14.60
C HIS A 78 -8.60 -4.46 15.50
N GLN A 79 -8.23 -4.50 16.79
CA GLN A 79 -8.93 -5.34 17.77
C GLN A 79 -10.39 -4.90 17.96
N LEU A 80 -10.67 -3.60 18.02
CA LEU A 80 -12.04 -3.08 18.11
C LEU A 80 -12.88 -3.43 16.86
N PHE A 81 -12.26 -3.46 15.68
CA PHE A 81 -12.89 -3.93 14.46
C PHE A 81 -13.06 -5.45 14.40
N GLY A 82 -12.48 -6.21 15.32
CA GLY A 82 -12.48 -7.68 15.27
C GLY A 82 -11.57 -8.23 14.16
N THR A 83 -10.63 -7.42 13.66
CA THR A 83 -9.65 -7.82 12.65
C THR A 83 -8.51 -8.60 13.31
N ASN A 84 -8.18 -9.77 12.74
CA ASN A 84 -6.99 -10.51 13.16
C ASN A 84 -5.74 -9.90 12.53
N LEU A 85 -4.73 -9.59 13.34
CA LEU A 85 -3.44 -9.10 12.86
C LEU A 85 -2.42 -10.23 12.86
N SER A 86 -1.79 -10.45 11.72
CA SER A 86 -0.70 -11.42 11.53
C SER A 86 0.52 -10.69 10.99
N PHE A 87 1.65 -10.79 11.69
CA PHE A 87 2.90 -10.19 11.22
C PHE A 87 3.73 -11.25 10.50
N SER A 88 4.10 -10.98 9.25
CA SER A 88 5.00 -11.85 8.51
C SER A 88 6.33 -11.95 9.28
N LYS A 89 6.86 -13.18 9.37
CA LYS A 89 8.26 -13.37 9.77
C LYS A 89 9.10 -12.95 8.56
N ALA A 90 10.26 -12.36 8.81
CA ALA A 90 11.27 -12.24 7.77
C ALA A 90 11.44 -13.62 7.13
N TYR A 91 11.04 -13.73 5.85
CA TYR A 91 11.22 -14.91 5.01
C TYR A 91 10.55 -16.21 5.47
N HIS A 92 9.22 -16.38 5.33
CA HIS A 92 8.58 -17.72 5.31
C HIS A 92 7.47 -17.82 4.24
N PRO A 93 7.83 -18.21 3.00
CA PRO A 93 6.88 -18.35 1.90
C PRO A 93 6.18 -19.71 1.99
N GLN A 94 5.02 -19.80 2.63
CA GLN A 94 4.26 -21.06 2.60
C GLN A 94 2.74 -20.92 2.65
N THR A 95 2.20 -19.78 2.24
CA THR A 95 0.80 -19.64 1.74
C THR A 95 0.54 -18.29 1.07
N ASP A 96 1.32 -17.25 1.39
CA ASP A 96 1.16 -15.88 0.88
C ASP A 96 2.00 -15.54 -0.36
N GLY A 97 2.71 -16.52 -0.95
CA GLY A 97 3.63 -16.26 -2.05
C GLY A 97 2.99 -15.62 -3.29
N LEU A 98 1.68 -15.73 -3.50
CA LEU A 98 1.02 -14.98 -4.58
C LEU A 98 0.89 -13.50 -4.26
N ALA A 99 0.33 -13.15 -3.09
CA ALA A 99 0.17 -11.75 -2.69
C ALA A 99 1.53 -11.06 -2.53
N GLU A 100 2.51 -11.76 -1.94
CA GLU A 100 3.89 -11.28 -1.82
C GLU A 100 4.53 -11.05 -3.19
N ARG A 101 4.43 -12.00 -4.13
CA ARG A 101 4.98 -11.82 -5.49
C ARG A 101 4.28 -10.70 -6.26
N MET A 102 2.97 -10.56 -6.11
CA MET A 102 2.21 -9.49 -6.76
C MET A 102 2.64 -8.13 -6.21
N ILE A 103 2.70 -7.99 -4.88
CA ILE A 103 3.22 -6.78 -4.25
C ILE A 103 4.62 -6.48 -4.79
N GLN A 104 5.57 -7.43 -4.72
CA GLN A 104 6.93 -7.24 -5.23
C GLN A 104 6.99 -6.79 -6.69
N ALA A 105 6.21 -7.42 -7.57
CA ALA A 105 6.15 -7.05 -8.99
C ALA A 105 5.64 -5.62 -9.19
N LEU A 106 4.61 -5.21 -8.44
CA LEU A 106 4.06 -3.86 -8.47
C LEU A 106 5.07 -2.82 -7.93
N GLN A 107 5.76 -3.14 -6.83
CA GLN A 107 6.81 -2.27 -6.28
C GLN A 107 7.95 -2.07 -7.29
N ASP A 108 8.43 -3.15 -7.90
CA ASP A 108 9.51 -3.10 -8.89
C ASP A 108 9.12 -2.30 -10.12
N MET A 109 7.87 -2.44 -10.58
CA MET A 109 7.37 -1.67 -11.71
C MET A 109 7.34 -0.17 -11.41
N VAL A 110 6.80 0.25 -10.26
CA VAL A 110 6.79 1.69 -9.88
C VAL A 110 8.21 2.22 -9.69
N ARG A 111 9.11 1.46 -9.08
CA ARG A 111 10.52 1.86 -8.94
C ARG A 111 11.20 2.06 -10.28
N ARG A 112 10.98 1.15 -11.24
CA ARG A 112 11.52 1.27 -12.61
C ARG A 112 10.91 2.46 -13.35
N PHE A 113 9.60 2.68 -13.19
CA PHE A 113 8.93 3.85 -13.75
C PHE A 113 9.60 5.15 -13.29
N CYS A 114 9.79 5.31 -11.98
CA CYS A 114 10.47 6.48 -11.41
C CYS A 114 11.96 6.57 -11.80
N ALA A 115 12.68 5.46 -11.85
CA ALA A 115 14.13 5.47 -12.08
C ALA A 115 14.51 5.76 -13.53
N TYR A 116 13.72 5.29 -14.49
CA TYR A 116 14.06 5.38 -15.91
C TYR A 116 13.42 6.54 -16.65
N GLY A 117 12.73 7.46 -15.96
CA GLY A 117 12.08 8.56 -16.66
C GLY A 117 10.90 8.10 -17.53
N LEU A 118 10.29 6.93 -17.24
CA LEU A 118 9.26 6.36 -18.12
C LEU A 118 8.02 7.23 -18.12
N GLU A 119 7.45 7.48 -19.29
CA GLU A 119 6.17 8.17 -19.41
C GLU A 119 5.04 7.16 -19.59
N PHE A 120 3.93 7.39 -18.91
CA PHE A 120 2.69 6.62 -19.03
C PHE A 120 1.59 7.53 -19.57
N LYS A 121 0.60 6.96 -20.27
CA LYS A 121 -0.51 7.73 -20.84
C LYS A 121 -1.72 7.72 -19.90
N ASP A 122 -2.07 8.88 -19.35
CA ASP A 122 -3.30 9.08 -18.57
C ASP A 122 -4.38 9.82 -19.40
N CYS A 123 -5.45 10.28 -18.73
CA CYS A 123 -6.52 11.05 -19.36
C CYS A 123 -6.12 12.47 -19.79
N HIS A 124 -4.95 12.97 -19.36
CA HIS A 124 -4.41 14.30 -19.64
C HIS A 124 -3.24 14.28 -20.64
N GLY A 125 -2.64 13.12 -20.93
CA GLY A 125 -1.56 12.98 -21.89
C GLY A 125 -0.51 11.98 -21.45
N LEU A 126 0.76 12.25 -21.78
CA LEU A 126 1.89 11.51 -21.24
C LEU A 126 2.34 12.17 -19.94
N THR A 127 2.52 11.35 -18.90
CA THR A 127 2.89 11.77 -17.56
C THR A 127 4.05 10.92 -17.04
N HIS A 128 4.96 11.55 -16.31
CA HIS A 128 6.01 10.89 -15.55
C HIS A 128 5.68 10.83 -14.04
N ASP A 129 4.48 11.26 -13.64
CA ASP A 129 4.06 11.24 -12.25
C ASP A 129 3.51 9.87 -11.84
N TRP A 130 4.25 9.19 -10.98
CA TRP A 130 3.86 7.87 -10.48
C TRP A 130 2.55 7.90 -9.69
N CYS A 131 2.16 9.04 -9.10
CA CYS A 131 0.88 9.13 -8.39
C CYS A 131 -0.32 8.96 -9.33
N THR A 132 -0.21 9.48 -10.56
CA THR A 132 -1.25 9.33 -11.59
C THR A 132 -1.31 7.91 -12.17
N LEU A 133 -0.19 7.17 -12.12
CA LEU A 133 -0.12 5.79 -12.56
C LEU A 133 -0.86 4.83 -11.61
N LEU A 134 -0.82 5.07 -10.29
CA LEU A 134 -1.29 4.10 -9.31
C LEU A 134 -2.75 3.64 -9.49
N PRO A 135 -3.75 4.53 -9.70
CA PRO A 135 -5.14 4.09 -9.89
C PRO A 135 -5.33 3.20 -11.12
N GLU A 136 -4.53 3.39 -12.17
CA GLU A 136 -4.57 2.56 -13.39
C GLU A 136 -4.01 1.15 -13.16
N LEU A 137 -3.34 0.92 -12.03
CA LEU A 137 -2.83 -0.39 -11.62
C LEU A 137 -3.81 -1.18 -10.74
N GLU A 138 -4.91 -0.56 -10.32
CA GLU A 138 -5.96 -1.18 -9.50
C GLU A 138 -6.99 -1.98 -10.33
N LEU A 139 -6.74 -2.14 -11.64
CA LEU A 139 -7.60 -2.80 -12.63
C LEU A 139 -7.69 -4.33 -12.48
#